data_AF-A0A934DTU1-F1
#
_entry.id   AF-A0A934DTU1-F1
#
_cell.length_a   1.000
_cell.length_b   1.000
_cell.length_c   1.000
_cell.angle_alpha   90.00
_cell.angle_beta   90.00
_cell.angle_gamma   90.00
#
_symmetry.space_group_name_H-M   'P 1'
#
loop_
_entity.id
_entity.type
_entity.pdbx_description
1 polymer ?
#
loop_
_entity_poly.entity_id
_entity_poly.type
_entity_poly.pdbx_seq_one_letter_code
_entity_poly.pdbx_strand_id
1 'polypeptide(L)'
;MGRQSSRPLSMVLKAALGLASLSLAGCPSNFCLLKVCRGPNQTNCSCSWSTCPSGSTFDTARNTCVCEPGRMSLGGSCLNPAEANAWCGKGNHFEPRGCVRNVCAQGQELDSDTGQCMAKQQVDQVAQNMGVPIGQNQKLGCPPGLVLVVEGPQGASCVPPQNTCTRDEVWNGQVCAKSAQCPPGSIFEPAKSACIPYANPEEKSYTVDLQQWVVSSYGPEGGAGTASFCSAFSKKPLAFGVTAGGSIRVKVTVAVQVPGSQIPQAQVVTSGIVEASNAPVLPKGAAEIQRAAQEILGTLLPQGGKSNQTGATTHVSCLIINAAPPTAVPATGGG
;
A
#
# COMPACT_ATOMS: atom_id res chain seq x y z
N MET A 1 33.23 -55.05 75.36
CA MET A 1 31.87 -54.47 75.32
C MET A 1 31.86 -53.35 74.28
N GLY A 2 30.82 -53.28 73.43
CA GLY A 2 30.47 -52.12 72.57
C GLY A 2 31.21 -52.03 71.23
N ARG A 3 30.75 -52.62 70.11
CA ARG A 3 29.67 -52.21 69.17
C ARG A 3 29.92 -50.91 68.38
N GLN A 4 29.77 -51.09 67.05
CA GLN A 4 29.04 -50.22 66.10
C GLN A 4 29.74 -48.95 65.59
N SER A 5 29.50 -48.45 64.36
CA SER A 5 28.79 -48.91 63.17
C SER A 5 29.00 -47.84 62.09
N SER A 6 29.28 -48.27 60.86
CA SER A 6 28.80 -47.74 59.56
C SER A 6 28.50 -46.22 59.39
N ARG A 7 29.04 -45.59 58.33
CA ARG A 7 28.33 -45.41 57.02
C ARG A 7 29.14 -44.57 56.00
N PRO A 8 28.94 -44.81 54.69
CA PRO A 8 29.56 -44.09 53.59
C PRO A 8 28.77 -42.83 53.18
N LEU A 9 29.46 -41.79 52.72
CA LEU A 9 28.84 -40.66 52.01
C LEU A 9 28.58 -41.07 50.55
N SER A 10 27.31 -41.23 50.19
CA SER A 10 26.85 -41.28 48.80
C SER A 10 26.90 -39.89 48.17
N MET A 11 27.66 -39.74 47.09
CA MET A 11 27.52 -38.64 46.13
C MET A 11 26.20 -38.80 45.38
N VAL A 12 25.28 -37.84 45.55
CA VAL A 12 24.09 -37.71 44.72
C VAL A 12 24.46 -36.89 43.49
N LEU A 13 24.62 -37.58 42.36
CA LEU A 13 24.72 -36.99 41.03
C LEU A 13 23.32 -36.51 40.60
N LYS A 14 23.06 -35.21 40.70
CA LYS A 14 21.83 -34.61 40.14
C LYS A 14 22.02 -34.43 38.63
N ALA A 15 21.47 -35.36 37.86
CA ALA A 15 21.22 -35.17 36.44
C ALA A 15 20.06 -34.17 36.27
N ALA A 16 20.38 -32.95 35.86
CA ALA A 16 19.38 -31.98 35.42
C ALA A 16 18.92 -32.36 34.01
N LEU A 17 17.72 -32.95 33.90
CA LEU A 17 16.99 -33.01 32.64
C LEU A 17 16.53 -31.60 32.28
N GLY A 18 17.27 -30.96 31.37
CA GLY A 18 16.79 -29.79 30.65
C GLY A 18 15.73 -30.22 29.64
N LEU A 19 14.46 -30.15 30.02
CA LEU A 19 13.35 -30.11 29.08
C LEU A 19 13.46 -28.77 28.34
N ALA A 20 14.11 -28.79 27.17
CA ALA A 20 14.04 -27.71 26.21
C ALA A 20 12.57 -27.62 25.76
N SER A 21 11.88 -26.60 26.27
CA SER A 21 10.61 -26.13 25.72
C SER A 21 10.87 -25.70 24.28
N LEU A 22 10.59 -26.60 23.34
CA LEU A 22 10.36 -26.26 21.94
C LEU A 22 9.18 -25.28 21.93
N SER A 23 9.51 -23.99 21.97
CA SER A 23 8.60 -22.95 21.52
C SER A 23 8.25 -23.35 20.10
N LEU A 24 6.97 -23.67 19.86
CA LEU A 24 6.42 -23.84 18.53
C LEU A 24 6.56 -22.49 17.82
N ALA A 25 7.73 -22.27 17.23
CA ALA A 25 7.90 -21.27 16.19
C ALA A 25 6.94 -21.68 15.08
N GLY A 26 5.84 -20.95 14.95
CA GLY A 26 4.85 -21.17 13.90
C GLY A 26 5.55 -21.30 12.55
N CYS A 27 5.11 -22.24 11.73
CA CYS A 27 5.60 -22.35 10.35
C CYS A 27 5.46 -20.97 9.69
N PRO A 28 6.49 -20.45 9.01
CA PRO A 28 6.40 -19.13 8.39
C PRO A 28 5.35 -19.12 7.27
N SER A 29 4.70 -17.98 7.04
CA SER A 29 3.93 -17.71 5.82
C SER A 29 4.80 -17.99 4.59
N ASN A 30 4.21 -18.43 3.48
CA ASN A 30 4.95 -18.95 2.33
C ASN A 30 5.67 -20.26 2.68
N PHE A 31 4.92 -21.33 2.86
CA PHE A 31 5.50 -22.64 3.20
C PHE A 31 4.95 -23.75 2.32
N CYS A 32 5.79 -24.77 2.14
CA CYS A 32 5.43 -25.98 1.45
C CYS A 32 5.07 -27.09 2.46
N LEU A 33 3.78 -27.41 2.57
CA LEU A 33 3.27 -28.47 3.47
C LEU A 33 3.87 -29.84 3.16
N LEU A 34 4.10 -30.14 1.87
CA LEU A 34 4.68 -31.41 1.43
C LEU A 34 5.65 -31.17 0.28
N LYS A 35 6.95 -31.25 0.56
CA LYS A 35 8.01 -31.16 -0.44
C LYS A 35 8.31 -32.56 -0.98
N VAL A 36 8.08 -32.78 -2.27
CA VAL A 36 8.38 -34.04 -2.96
C VAL A 36 9.65 -33.84 -3.77
N CYS A 37 10.74 -34.49 -3.36
CA CYS A 37 12.02 -34.42 -4.04
C CYS A 37 12.26 -35.70 -4.86
N ARG A 38 12.70 -35.53 -6.12
CA ARG A 38 13.05 -36.62 -7.03
C ARG A 38 14.50 -36.50 -7.49
N GLY A 39 15.11 -37.64 -7.82
CA GLY A 39 16.48 -37.73 -8.36
C GLY A 39 17.55 -38.03 -7.30
N PRO A 40 18.75 -38.47 -7.75
CA PRO A 40 19.89 -38.70 -6.86
C PRO A 40 20.26 -37.37 -6.17
N ASN A 41 20.37 -37.41 -4.85
CA ASN A 41 20.65 -36.26 -3.96
C ASN A 41 19.47 -35.31 -3.69
N GLN A 42 18.22 -35.69 -3.97
CA GLN A 42 17.02 -34.88 -3.66
C GLN A 42 17.09 -33.44 -4.23
N THR A 43 17.76 -33.25 -5.36
CA THR A 43 18.01 -31.92 -5.93
C THR A 43 16.80 -31.33 -6.66
N ASN A 44 15.86 -32.17 -7.10
CA ASN A 44 14.67 -31.71 -7.82
C ASN A 44 13.42 -31.81 -6.94
N CYS A 45 13.15 -30.75 -6.18
CA CYS A 45 12.04 -30.70 -5.24
C CYS A 45 10.90 -29.83 -5.72
N SER A 46 9.71 -30.41 -5.80
CA SER A 46 8.44 -29.70 -6.06
C SER A 46 7.61 -29.62 -4.79
N CYS A 47 6.84 -28.54 -4.64
CA CYS A 47 5.84 -28.47 -3.58
C CYS A 47 4.53 -29.15 -4.01
N SER A 48 4.10 -30.18 -3.28
CA SER A 48 2.85 -30.88 -3.56
C SER A 48 1.63 -30.15 -2.97
N TRP A 49 1.82 -29.34 -1.92
CA TRP A 49 0.78 -28.50 -1.33
C TRP A 49 1.42 -27.23 -0.75
N SER A 50 1.01 -26.08 -1.26
CA SER A 50 1.50 -24.76 -0.83
C SER A 50 0.37 -23.93 -0.26
N THR A 51 0.69 -23.11 0.74
CA THR A 51 -0.21 -22.06 1.27
C THR A 51 -0.07 -20.75 0.48
N CYS A 52 0.45 -20.81 -0.75
CA CYS A 52 0.63 -19.63 -1.59
C CYS A 52 -0.73 -19.07 -2.06
N PRO A 53 -0.90 -17.73 -2.09
CA PRO A 53 -2.11 -17.12 -2.64
C PRO A 53 -2.33 -17.47 -4.10
N SER A 54 -3.55 -17.27 -4.59
CA SER A 54 -3.89 -17.47 -6.00
C SER A 54 -2.99 -16.63 -6.91
N GLY A 55 -2.56 -17.21 -8.04
CA GLY A 55 -1.63 -16.56 -8.97
C GLY A 55 -0.15 -16.58 -8.53
N SER A 56 0.17 -17.37 -7.50
CA SER A 56 1.55 -17.56 -7.04
C SER A 56 1.85 -19.04 -6.84
N THR A 57 3.14 -19.37 -6.92
CA THR A 57 3.66 -20.73 -6.74
C THR A 57 4.78 -20.72 -5.71
N PHE A 58 5.03 -21.86 -5.07
CA PHE A 58 6.09 -21.99 -4.09
C PHE A 58 7.44 -22.22 -4.76
N ASP A 59 8.37 -21.27 -4.61
CA ASP A 59 9.75 -21.41 -5.03
C ASP A 59 10.53 -22.15 -3.94
N THR A 60 10.89 -23.41 -4.21
CA THR A 60 11.60 -24.27 -3.27
C THR A 60 13.06 -23.89 -3.06
N ALA A 61 13.67 -23.11 -3.97
CA ALA A 61 15.04 -22.61 -3.83
C ALA A 61 15.07 -21.36 -2.95
N ARG A 62 14.06 -20.49 -3.07
CA ARG A 62 13.91 -19.28 -2.26
C ARG A 62 13.13 -19.51 -0.96
N ASN A 63 12.52 -20.69 -0.81
CA ASN A 63 11.65 -21.05 0.30
C ASN A 63 10.56 -20.00 0.56
N THR A 64 9.95 -19.50 -0.52
CA THR A 64 8.93 -18.44 -0.48
C THR A 64 7.97 -18.55 -1.66
N CYS A 65 6.80 -17.92 -1.56
CA CYS A 65 5.88 -17.82 -2.68
C CYS A 65 6.37 -16.75 -3.64
N VAL A 66 6.24 -17.02 -4.93
CA VAL A 66 6.59 -16.10 -6.01
C VAL A 66 5.43 -16.04 -6.99
N CYS A 67 5.23 -14.90 -7.64
CA CYS A 67 4.19 -14.80 -8.64
C CYS A 67 4.47 -15.70 -9.84
N GLU A 68 3.40 -16.28 -10.38
CA GLU A 68 3.46 -17.05 -11.61
C GLU A 68 3.93 -16.18 -12.79
N PRO A 69 4.49 -16.76 -13.87
CA PRO A 69 4.86 -16.01 -15.06
C PRO A 69 3.70 -15.16 -15.59
N GLY A 70 4.00 -13.90 -15.95
CA GLY A 70 3.01 -12.92 -16.42
C GLY A 70 2.26 -12.17 -15.32
N ARG A 71 2.54 -12.45 -14.03
CA ARG A 71 2.03 -11.70 -12.88
C ARG A 71 3.16 -10.92 -12.18
N MET A 72 2.80 -9.80 -11.55
CA MET A 72 3.72 -8.95 -10.77
C MET A 72 3.33 -8.91 -9.30
N SER A 73 4.35 -8.87 -8.45
CA SER A 73 4.16 -8.73 -7.00
C SER A 73 3.94 -7.27 -6.64
N LEU A 74 2.70 -6.91 -6.29
CA LEU A 74 2.30 -5.56 -5.92
C LEU A 74 1.31 -5.60 -4.76
N GLY A 75 1.54 -4.78 -3.72
CA GLY A 75 0.67 -4.73 -2.55
C GLY A 75 0.50 -6.07 -1.84
N GLY A 76 1.49 -6.96 -1.92
CA GLY A 76 1.44 -8.32 -1.38
C GLY A 76 0.70 -9.34 -2.25
N SER A 77 0.32 -8.98 -3.46
CA SER A 77 -0.50 -9.81 -4.36
C SER A 77 0.21 -10.11 -5.66
N CYS A 78 -0.26 -11.15 -6.37
CA CYS A 78 0.19 -11.45 -7.72
C CYS A 78 -0.82 -10.96 -8.77
N LEU A 79 -0.63 -9.72 -9.20
CA LEU A 79 -1.52 -9.03 -10.11
C LEU A 79 -1.16 -9.34 -11.56
N ASN A 80 -2.15 -9.46 -12.43
CA ASN A 80 -1.94 -9.40 -13.87
C ASN A 80 -1.73 -7.93 -14.33
N PRO A 81 -1.34 -7.68 -15.59
CA PRO A 81 -1.08 -6.30 -16.05
C PRO A 81 -2.26 -5.34 -15.93
N ALA A 82 -3.50 -5.80 -16.14
CA ALA A 82 -4.69 -4.96 -16.00
C ALA A 82 -4.95 -4.60 -14.53
N GLU A 83 -4.81 -5.58 -13.63
CA GLU A 83 -4.93 -5.39 -12.18
C GLU A 83 -3.83 -4.46 -11.63
N ALA A 84 -2.60 -4.60 -12.12
CA ALA A 84 -1.49 -3.72 -11.73
C ALA A 84 -1.70 -2.27 -12.17
N ASN A 85 -2.20 -2.05 -13.39
CA ASN A 85 -2.57 -0.71 -13.85
C ASN A 85 -3.72 -0.11 -13.03
N ALA A 86 -4.74 -0.92 -12.71
CA ALA A 86 -5.84 -0.49 -11.84
C ALA A 86 -5.32 -0.10 -10.45
N TRP A 87 -4.37 -0.86 -9.89
CA TRP A 87 -3.75 -0.55 -8.62
C TRP A 87 -2.98 0.77 -8.64
N CYS A 88 -2.27 1.09 -9.72
CA CYS A 88 -1.55 2.37 -9.87
C CYS A 88 -2.49 3.60 -9.87
N GLY A 89 -3.75 3.39 -10.21
CA GLY A 89 -4.78 4.43 -10.21
C GLY A 89 -4.66 5.41 -11.38
N LYS A 90 -5.67 6.26 -11.53
CA LYS A 90 -5.75 7.23 -12.63
C LYS A 90 -4.52 8.15 -12.71
N GLY A 91 -4.06 8.36 -13.94
CA GLY A 91 -2.91 9.21 -14.24
C GLY A 91 -1.57 8.53 -14.02
N ASN A 92 -1.58 7.23 -13.70
CA ASN A 92 -0.41 6.37 -13.62
C ASN A 92 -0.65 5.10 -14.45
N HIS A 93 0.42 4.39 -14.72
CA HIS A 93 0.40 3.04 -15.26
C HIS A 93 1.49 2.20 -14.60
N PHE A 94 1.40 0.89 -14.78
CA PHE A 94 2.41 -0.03 -14.28
C PHE A 94 3.54 -0.22 -15.29
N GLU A 95 4.78 -0.13 -14.82
CA GLU A 95 6.00 -0.52 -15.49
C GLU A 95 6.74 -1.61 -14.68
N PRO A 96 7.76 -2.30 -15.21
CA PRO A 96 8.46 -3.37 -14.50
C PRO A 96 9.00 -3.01 -13.11
N ARG A 97 9.25 -1.72 -12.84
CA ARG A 97 9.74 -1.23 -11.54
C ARG A 97 8.64 -0.68 -10.62
N GLY A 98 7.38 -0.77 -11.01
CA GLY A 98 6.23 -0.27 -10.24
C GLY A 98 5.41 0.78 -10.97
N CYS A 99 4.63 1.57 -10.24
CA CYS A 99 3.74 2.56 -10.82
C CYS A 99 4.51 3.79 -11.29
N VAL A 100 4.23 4.26 -12.48
CA VAL A 100 4.85 5.46 -13.03
C VAL A 100 3.76 6.44 -13.44
N ARG A 101 4.03 7.73 -13.30
CA ARG A 101 3.10 8.78 -13.71
C ARG A 101 3.02 8.83 -15.23
N ASN A 102 1.81 9.02 -15.76
CA ASN A 102 1.62 9.29 -17.18
C ASN A 102 2.30 10.60 -17.57
N VAL A 103 3.16 10.54 -18.59
CA VAL A 103 3.85 11.71 -19.13
C VAL A 103 3.02 12.27 -20.28
N CYS A 104 2.65 13.54 -20.17
CA CYS A 104 1.91 14.24 -21.21
C CYS A 104 2.86 14.87 -22.23
N ALA A 105 2.39 15.03 -23.47
CA ALA A 105 3.14 15.71 -24.51
C ALA A 105 3.44 17.17 -24.11
N GLN A 106 4.43 17.79 -24.74
CA GLN A 106 4.81 19.16 -24.43
C GLN A 106 3.62 20.12 -24.50
N GLY A 107 3.43 20.92 -23.44
CA GLY A 107 2.33 21.89 -23.33
C GLY A 107 0.98 21.29 -22.93
N GLN A 108 0.90 19.98 -22.76
CA GLN A 108 -0.24 19.31 -22.12
C GLN A 108 0.04 19.11 -20.63
N GLU A 109 -1.01 19.04 -19.83
CA GLU A 109 -0.91 18.75 -18.40
C GLU A 109 -1.83 17.58 -18.04
N LEU A 110 -1.41 16.77 -17.07
CA LEU A 110 -2.18 15.61 -16.62
C LEU A 110 -3.37 16.05 -15.77
N ASP A 111 -4.58 15.74 -16.21
CA ASP A 111 -5.77 15.85 -15.38
C ASP A 111 -5.80 14.71 -14.36
N SER A 112 -5.74 15.06 -13.08
CA SER A 112 -5.75 14.08 -11.99
C SER A 112 -7.12 13.45 -11.72
N ASP A 113 -8.21 14.03 -12.23
CA ASP A 113 -9.56 13.47 -12.09
C ASP A 113 -9.85 12.37 -13.11
N THR A 114 -9.37 12.56 -14.35
CA THR A 114 -9.57 11.60 -15.44
C THR A 114 -8.36 10.71 -15.70
N GLY A 115 -7.15 11.15 -15.32
CA GLY A 115 -5.90 10.49 -15.64
C GLY A 115 -5.44 10.69 -17.09
N GLN A 116 -6.09 11.60 -17.82
CA GLN A 116 -5.83 11.90 -19.23
C GLN A 116 -5.04 13.19 -19.38
N CYS A 117 -4.32 13.33 -20.47
CA CYS A 117 -3.61 14.56 -20.78
C CYS A 117 -4.56 15.61 -21.36
N MET A 118 -4.59 16.77 -20.74
CA MET A 118 -5.35 17.94 -21.20
C MET A 118 -4.56 18.69 -22.26
N ALA A 119 -5.22 19.03 -23.36
CA ALA A 119 -4.64 19.90 -24.38
C ALA A 119 -4.32 21.28 -23.80
N LYS A 120 -3.30 21.96 -24.35
CA LYS A 120 -2.90 23.31 -23.92
C LYS A 120 -4.09 24.28 -23.77
N GLN A 121 -5.02 24.27 -24.72
CA GLN A 121 -6.20 25.14 -24.69
C GLN A 121 -7.08 24.89 -23.46
N GLN A 122 -7.21 23.63 -23.03
CA GLN A 122 -7.97 23.27 -21.83
C GLN A 122 -7.22 23.70 -20.57
N VAL A 123 -5.90 23.57 -20.54
CA VAL A 123 -5.05 24.04 -19.43
C VAL A 123 -5.10 25.58 -19.32
N ASP A 124 -5.05 26.28 -20.46
CA ASP A 124 -5.19 27.74 -20.51
C ASP A 124 -6.59 28.18 -20.02
N GLN A 125 -7.64 27.40 -20.32
CA GLN A 125 -8.98 27.64 -19.77
C GLN A 125 -9.01 27.45 -18.24
N VAL A 126 -8.31 26.45 -17.70
CA VAL A 126 -8.16 26.28 -16.24
C VAL A 126 -7.48 27.51 -15.64
N ALA A 127 -6.40 28.00 -16.24
CA ALA A 127 -5.71 29.20 -15.78
C ALA A 127 -6.64 30.43 -15.78
N GLN A 128 -7.44 30.62 -16.83
CA GLN A 128 -8.44 31.70 -16.92
C GLN A 128 -9.51 31.58 -15.83
N ASN A 129 -10.04 30.39 -15.59
CA ASN A 129 -11.04 30.14 -14.53
C ASN A 129 -10.49 30.50 -13.13
N MET A 130 -9.18 30.36 -12.95
CA MET A 130 -8.48 30.72 -11.72
C MET A 130 -8.00 32.18 -11.67
N GLY A 131 -8.25 32.96 -12.72
CA GLY A 131 -7.78 34.34 -12.82
C GLY A 131 -6.25 34.47 -12.96
N VAL A 132 -5.56 33.44 -13.45
CA VAL A 132 -4.12 33.45 -13.68
C VAL A 132 -3.84 33.94 -15.11
N PRO A 133 -3.28 35.15 -15.30
CA PRO A 133 -2.97 35.67 -16.63
C PRO A 133 -1.75 34.93 -17.20
N ILE A 134 -1.96 34.14 -18.26
CA ILE A 134 -0.88 33.46 -18.98
C ILE A 134 -0.43 34.34 -20.16
N GLY A 135 0.78 34.90 -20.05
CA GLY A 135 1.40 35.68 -21.11
C GLY A 135 1.94 34.84 -22.27
N GLN A 136 2.46 35.53 -23.29
CA GLN A 136 3.16 34.89 -24.40
C GLN A 136 4.40 34.14 -23.85
N ASN A 137 4.58 32.87 -24.22
CA ASN A 137 5.63 31.97 -23.74
C ASN A 137 5.55 31.58 -22.25
N GLN A 138 4.40 31.77 -21.60
CA GLN A 138 4.15 31.25 -20.26
C GLN A 138 3.19 30.04 -20.30
N LYS A 139 3.18 29.29 -19.20
CA LYS A 139 2.21 28.23 -18.94
C LYS A 139 1.72 28.30 -17.49
N LEU A 140 0.61 27.63 -17.21
CA LEU A 140 0.18 27.40 -15.84
C LEU A 140 1.22 26.53 -15.12
N GLY A 141 1.61 26.93 -13.92
CA GLY A 141 2.60 26.22 -13.13
C GLY A 141 2.55 26.62 -11.66
N CYS A 142 3.60 26.25 -10.94
CA CYS A 142 3.71 26.51 -9.51
C CYS A 142 4.99 27.29 -9.18
N PRO A 143 5.02 28.01 -8.05
CA PRO A 143 6.26 28.56 -7.51
C PRO A 143 7.34 27.47 -7.34
N PRO A 144 8.64 27.85 -7.33
CA PRO A 144 9.74 26.90 -7.17
C PRO A 144 9.57 26.01 -5.94
N GLY A 145 9.83 24.71 -6.12
CA GLY A 145 9.72 23.71 -5.05
C GLY A 145 8.32 23.12 -4.85
N LEU A 146 7.34 23.49 -5.69
CA LEU A 146 5.99 22.93 -5.68
C LEU A 146 5.65 22.28 -7.02
N VAL A 147 4.71 21.33 -6.99
CA VAL A 147 4.25 20.60 -8.18
C VAL A 147 2.83 21.00 -8.53
N LEU A 148 2.61 21.28 -9.82
CA LEU A 148 1.28 21.55 -10.35
C LEU A 148 0.46 20.26 -10.44
N VAL A 149 -0.75 20.30 -9.89
CA VAL A 149 -1.78 19.27 -10.03
C VAL A 149 -3.02 19.90 -10.61
N VAL A 150 -3.43 19.48 -11.80
CA VAL A 150 -4.69 19.90 -12.41
C VAL A 150 -5.81 18.95 -11.98
N GLU A 151 -6.90 19.49 -11.43
CA GLU A 151 -8.04 18.77 -10.87
C GLU A 151 -9.29 19.00 -11.74
N GLY A 152 -9.23 18.47 -12.97
CA GLY A 152 -10.25 18.69 -13.99
C GLY A 152 -10.27 20.13 -14.55
N PRO A 153 -11.36 20.52 -15.24
CA PRO A 153 -11.49 21.85 -15.86
C PRO A 153 -11.72 22.98 -14.85
N GLN A 154 -11.95 22.65 -13.57
CA GLN A 154 -12.38 23.60 -12.55
C GLN A 154 -11.23 24.29 -11.81
N GLY A 155 -10.05 23.69 -11.78
CA GLY A 155 -8.93 24.31 -11.07
C GLY A 155 -7.67 23.45 -11.05
N ALA A 156 -6.62 24.07 -10.55
CA ALA A 156 -5.34 23.45 -10.29
C ALA A 156 -4.83 23.87 -8.92
N SER A 157 -3.86 23.11 -8.42
CA SER A 157 -3.30 23.27 -7.08
C SER A 157 -1.79 23.14 -7.14
N CYS A 158 -1.10 23.84 -6.24
CA CYS A 158 0.34 23.65 -6.05
C CYS A 158 0.57 22.88 -4.76
N VAL A 159 1.02 21.65 -4.89
CA VAL A 159 1.23 20.74 -3.76
C VAL A 159 2.72 20.52 -3.52
N PRO A 160 3.12 20.20 -2.29
CA PRO A 160 4.50 19.78 -2.01
C PRO A 160 4.88 18.50 -2.79
N PRO A 161 6.13 18.34 -3.24
CA PRO A 161 6.57 17.17 -4.00
C PRO A 161 6.31 15.84 -3.28
N GLN A 162 6.43 15.78 -1.96
CA GLN A 162 6.13 14.58 -1.17
C GLN A 162 4.67 14.11 -1.28
N ASN A 163 3.75 14.99 -1.66
CA ASN A 163 2.34 14.62 -1.89
C ASN A 163 2.10 14.02 -3.29
N THR A 164 3.12 14.01 -4.15
CA THR A 164 2.99 13.56 -5.55
C THR A 164 3.50 12.15 -5.81
N CYS A 165 4.05 11.49 -4.79
CA CYS A 165 4.53 10.12 -4.88
C CYS A 165 3.44 9.17 -5.38
N THR A 166 3.82 8.20 -6.20
CA THR A 166 2.90 7.11 -6.59
C THR A 166 2.66 6.16 -5.42
N ARG A 167 1.68 5.25 -5.56
CA ARG A 167 1.24 4.36 -4.47
C ARG A 167 2.33 3.41 -3.95
N ASP A 168 3.28 3.04 -4.80
CA ASP A 168 4.46 2.24 -4.48
C ASP A 168 5.66 3.10 -4.07
N GLU A 169 5.50 4.40 -3.86
CA GLU A 169 6.59 5.30 -3.50
C GLU A 169 6.44 5.89 -2.10
N VAL A 170 7.59 6.14 -1.47
CA VAL A 170 7.69 6.84 -0.19
C VAL A 170 8.66 8.01 -0.37
N TRP A 171 8.30 9.16 0.18
CA TRP A 171 9.19 10.31 0.21
C TRP A 171 10.37 10.05 1.15
N ASN A 172 11.60 10.11 0.61
CA ASN A 172 12.81 9.89 1.39
C ASN A 172 13.47 11.18 1.91
N GLY A 173 12.77 12.33 1.80
CA GLY A 173 13.31 13.65 2.12
C GLY A 173 13.74 14.46 0.90
N GLN A 174 13.96 13.80 -0.25
CA GLN A 174 14.45 14.44 -1.48
C GLN A 174 13.65 14.06 -2.72
N VAL A 175 13.28 12.79 -2.84
CA VAL A 175 12.55 12.25 -3.98
C VAL A 175 11.53 11.20 -3.53
N CYS A 176 10.55 10.94 -4.38
CA CYS A 176 9.70 9.77 -4.24
C CYS A 176 10.49 8.52 -4.64
N ALA A 177 10.82 7.69 -3.65
CA ALA A 177 11.61 6.48 -3.85
C ALA A 177 10.70 5.25 -3.84
N LYS A 178 11.00 4.25 -4.69
CA LYS A 178 10.25 3.00 -4.73
C LYS A 178 10.33 2.25 -3.41
N SER A 179 9.17 1.81 -2.93
CA SER A 179 9.04 0.91 -1.80
C SER A 179 9.58 -0.47 -2.16
N ALA A 180 10.11 -1.19 -1.19
CA ALA A 180 10.51 -2.57 -1.41
C ALA A 180 9.29 -3.43 -1.76
N GLN A 181 9.48 -4.34 -2.72
CA GLN A 181 8.47 -5.33 -3.05
C GLN A 181 8.57 -6.50 -2.06
N CYS A 182 7.41 -6.90 -1.54
CA CYS A 182 7.31 -8.04 -0.63
C CYS A 182 6.80 -9.27 -1.34
N PRO A 183 7.14 -10.48 -0.87
CA PRO A 183 6.56 -11.69 -1.41
C PRO A 183 5.03 -11.67 -1.25
N PRO A 184 4.31 -12.45 -2.06
CA PRO A 184 2.86 -12.59 -1.93
C PRO A 184 2.45 -12.98 -0.51
N GLY A 185 1.34 -12.44 -0.02
CA GLY A 185 0.90 -12.64 1.37
C GLY A 185 1.63 -11.76 2.39
N SER A 186 2.40 -10.75 1.96
CA SER A 186 3.10 -9.80 2.84
C SER A 186 3.09 -8.38 2.27
N ILE A 187 3.08 -7.36 3.13
CA ILE A 187 3.16 -5.93 2.73
C ILE A 187 4.39 -5.29 3.33
N PHE A 188 5.06 -4.41 2.59
CA PHE A 188 6.20 -3.67 3.09
C PHE A 188 5.75 -2.61 4.09
N GLU A 189 6.30 -2.64 5.30
CA GLU A 189 6.09 -1.62 6.32
C GLU A 189 7.36 -0.77 6.46
N PRO A 190 7.37 0.48 5.94
CA PRO A 190 8.56 1.34 5.97
C PRO A 190 9.11 1.58 7.38
N ALA A 191 8.21 1.72 8.37
CA ALA A 191 8.59 1.96 9.76
C ALA A 191 9.42 0.82 10.37
N LYS A 192 9.18 -0.42 9.94
CA LYS A 192 9.97 -1.60 10.37
C LYS A 192 11.03 -2.00 9.35
N SER A 193 11.03 -1.36 8.17
CA SER A 193 11.88 -1.73 7.02
C SER A 193 11.80 -3.23 6.72
N ALA A 194 10.60 -3.80 6.81
CA ALA A 194 10.37 -5.24 6.72
C ALA A 194 9.07 -5.57 5.99
N CYS A 195 9.01 -6.77 5.41
CA CYS A 195 7.78 -7.34 4.88
C CYS A 195 6.99 -7.98 6.01
N ILE A 196 5.79 -7.47 6.25
CA ILE A 196 4.90 -7.96 7.29
C ILE A 196 3.93 -8.96 6.68
N PRO A 197 3.96 -10.23 7.12
CA PRO A 197 3.03 -11.22 6.62
C PRO A 197 1.63 -10.93 7.14
N TYR A 198 0.65 -11.05 6.26
CA TYR A 198 -0.77 -11.03 6.62
C TYR A 198 -1.48 -12.34 6.23
N ALA A 199 -0.82 -13.22 5.49
CA ALA A 199 -1.33 -14.56 5.23
C ALA A 199 -0.90 -15.51 6.37
N ASN A 200 -1.87 -16.12 7.03
CA ASN A 200 -1.64 -17.05 8.13
C ASN A 200 -1.43 -18.50 7.59
N PRO A 201 -0.34 -19.17 7.97
CA PRO A 201 -0.01 -20.54 7.56
C PRO A 201 -0.62 -21.66 8.44
N GLU A 202 -1.33 -21.34 9.51
CA GLU A 202 -1.83 -22.34 10.47
C GLU A 202 -2.92 -23.27 9.91
N GLU A 203 -3.50 -22.95 8.76
CA GLU A 203 -4.57 -23.73 8.15
C GLU A 203 -4.11 -24.48 6.88
N LYS A 204 -4.76 -25.61 6.58
CA LYS A 204 -4.60 -26.34 5.30
C LYS A 204 -5.02 -25.52 4.06
N SER A 205 -5.49 -24.29 4.27
CA SER A 205 -5.95 -23.35 3.25
C SER A 205 -5.31 -21.98 3.47
N TYR A 206 -5.13 -21.23 2.39
CA TYR A 206 -4.72 -19.82 2.45
C TYR A 206 -5.77 -18.99 3.21
N THR A 207 -5.38 -18.47 4.38
CA THR A 207 -6.21 -17.65 5.24
C THR A 207 -5.52 -16.30 5.49
N VAL A 208 -6.24 -15.21 5.30
CA VAL A 208 -5.79 -13.83 5.49
C VAL A 208 -6.10 -13.41 6.92
N ASP A 209 -5.09 -12.94 7.63
CA ASP A 209 -5.26 -12.06 8.79
C ASP A 209 -5.73 -10.69 8.30
N LEU A 210 -7.05 -10.50 8.36
CA LEU A 210 -7.66 -9.30 7.81
C LEU A 210 -7.29 -8.04 8.59
N GLN A 211 -7.08 -8.13 9.90
CA GLN A 211 -6.70 -6.95 10.69
C GLN A 211 -5.28 -6.52 10.30
N GLN A 212 -4.35 -7.47 10.22
CA GLN A 212 -2.98 -7.18 9.81
C GLN A 212 -2.94 -6.64 8.39
N TRP A 213 -3.71 -7.21 7.46
CA TRP A 213 -3.81 -6.71 6.09
C TRP A 213 -4.37 -5.28 6.04
N VAL A 214 -5.45 -4.98 6.76
CA VAL A 214 -6.05 -3.63 6.84
C VAL A 214 -5.05 -2.61 7.37
N VAL A 215 -4.38 -2.91 8.49
CA VAL A 215 -3.39 -2.01 9.10
C VAL A 215 -2.19 -1.77 8.18
N SER A 216 -1.69 -2.83 7.53
CA SER A 216 -0.53 -2.71 6.63
C SER A 216 -0.88 -1.98 5.33
N SER A 217 -2.14 -2.03 4.90
CA SER A 217 -2.59 -1.45 3.64
C SER A 217 -3.03 0.01 3.79
N TYR A 218 -3.76 0.34 4.85
CA TYR A 218 -4.36 1.66 5.06
C TYR A 218 -3.67 2.49 6.14
N GLY A 219 -3.11 1.86 7.17
CA GLY A 219 -2.39 2.48 8.28
C GLY A 219 -2.82 1.93 9.64
N PRO A 220 -2.03 2.17 10.71
CA PRO A 220 -2.38 1.75 12.06
C PRO A 220 -3.54 2.57 12.64
N GLU A 221 -4.25 1.93 13.57
CA GLU A 221 -5.38 2.54 14.29
C GLU A 221 -4.97 3.84 15.01
N GLY A 222 -5.70 4.92 14.71
CA GLY A 222 -5.46 6.27 15.23
C GLY A 222 -4.21 6.95 14.66
N GLY A 223 -3.46 6.29 13.77
CA GLY A 223 -2.18 6.75 13.26
C GLY A 223 -2.26 7.47 11.92
N ALA A 224 -1.09 7.69 11.31
CA ALA A 224 -1.01 8.19 9.93
C ALA A 224 -1.46 7.10 8.95
N GLY A 225 -2.16 7.49 7.89
CA GLY A 225 -2.42 6.56 6.79
C GLY A 225 -1.11 6.18 6.08
N THR A 226 -1.10 5.01 5.47
CA THR A 226 0.04 4.57 4.65
C THR A 226 0.29 5.55 3.49
N ALA A 227 1.53 5.60 3.01
CA ALA A 227 1.87 6.38 1.82
C ALA A 227 1.01 5.95 0.61
N SER A 228 0.82 4.65 0.42
CA SER A 228 -0.02 4.09 -0.64
C SER A 228 -1.49 4.55 -0.56
N PHE A 229 -2.03 4.69 0.65
CA PHE A 229 -3.41 5.14 0.83
C PHE A 229 -3.57 6.65 0.72
N CYS A 230 -2.81 7.43 1.49
CA CYS A 230 -2.98 8.88 1.50
C CYS A 230 -2.57 9.55 0.18
N SER A 231 -1.51 9.07 -0.50
CA SER A 231 -1.02 9.68 -1.76
C SER A 231 -2.02 9.63 -2.91
N ALA A 232 -2.96 8.68 -2.86
CA ALA A 232 -3.98 8.52 -3.90
C ALA A 232 -4.90 9.74 -4.03
N PHE A 233 -5.09 10.50 -2.94
CA PHE A 233 -5.99 11.65 -2.89
C PHE A 233 -5.39 12.92 -2.27
N SER A 234 -4.29 12.85 -1.52
CA SER A 234 -3.69 14.03 -0.86
C SER A 234 -3.15 15.09 -1.83
N LYS A 235 -2.94 14.72 -3.10
CA LYS A 235 -2.58 15.62 -4.20
C LYS A 235 -3.76 16.41 -4.77
N LYS A 236 -4.99 16.16 -4.32
CA LYS A 236 -6.23 16.79 -4.83
C LYS A 236 -6.88 17.74 -3.82
N PRO A 237 -6.19 18.79 -3.36
CA PRO A 237 -6.73 19.62 -2.27
C PRO A 237 -8.07 20.30 -2.59
N LEU A 238 -8.37 20.62 -3.86
CA LEU A 238 -9.66 21.24 -4.21
C LEU A 238 -10.82 20.27 -4.01
N ALA A 239 -10.61 18.96 -4.20
CA ALA A 239 -11.61 17.94 -3.85
C ALA A 239 -12.04 17.98 -2.38
N PHE A 240 -11.18 18.51 -1.51
CA PHE A 240 -11.42 18.64 -0.06
C PHE A 240 -11.73 20.07 0.38
N GLY A 241 -11.87 21.01 -0.57
CA GLY A 241 -12.15 22.41 -0.27
C GLY A 241 -10.95 23.17 0.31
N VAL A 242 -9.73 22.65 0.14
CA VAL A 242 -8.52 23.30 0.63
C VAL A 242 -8.06 24.34 -0.37
N THR A 243 -8.19 25.61 0.01
CA THR A 243 -7.74 26.75 -0.79
C THR A 243 -6.23 26.95 -0.69
N ALA A 244 -5.69 27.72 -1.63
CA ALA A 244 -4.27 28.06 -1.68
C ALA A 244 -3.73 28.63 -0.36
N GLY A 245 -2.56 28.15 0.07
CA GLY A 245 -1.95 28.46 1.37
C GLY A 245 -2.54 27.65 2.54
N GLY A 246 -3.55 26.82 2.28
CA GLY A 246 -4.26 26.04 3.28
C GLY A 246 -3.74 24.61 3.44
N SER A 247 -4.08 24.01 4.58
CA SER A 247 -3.98 22.58 4.79
C SER A 247 -5.09 22.10 5.71
N ILE A 248 -5.48 20.83 5.54
CA ILE A 248 -6.38 20.16 6.48
C ILE A 248 -5.86 18.77 6.79
N ARG A 249 -6.26 18.27 7.95
CA ARG A 249 -6.05 16.88 8.33
C ARG A 249 -7.40 16.17 8.29
N VAL A 250 -7.46 15.10 7.51
CA VAL A 250 -8.67 14.27 7.36
C VAL A 250 -8.49 13.00 8.17
N LYS A 251 -9.42 12.74 9.08
CA LYS A 251 -9.57 11.44 9.75
C LYS A 251 -10.47 10.57 8.89
N VAL A 252 -9.95 9.44 8.44
CA VAL A 252 -10.64 8.49 7.58
C VAL A 252 -10.91 7.22 8.38
N THR A 253 -12.17 6.81 8.44
CA THR A 253 -12.54 5.45 8.85
C THR A 253 -12.54 4.58 7.61
N VAL A 254 -11.81 3.47 7.66
CA VAL A 254 -11.82 2.43 6.63
C VAL A 254 -12.38 1.16 7.25
N ALA A 255 -13.53 0.71 6.76
CA ALA A 255 -14.17 -0.52 7.20
C ALA A 255 -14.17 -1.54 6.06
N VAL A 256 -13.54 -2.67 6.28
CA VAL A 256 -13.49 -3.80 5.35
C VAL A 256 -14.39 -4.90 5.88
N GLN A 257 -15.27 -5.41 5.02
CA GLN A 257 -16.18 -6.51 5.31
C GLN A 257 -15.87 -7.67 4.39
N VAL A 258 -15.89 -8.89 4.91
CA VAL A 258 -15.62 -10.13 4.17
C VAL A 258 -16.78 -11.10 4.43
N PRO A 259 -17.89 -10.97 3.68
CA PRO A 259 -19.05 -11.84 3.80
C PRO A 259 -18.67 -13.32 3.68
N GLY A 260 -19.20 -14.15 4.58
CA GLY A 260 -18.89 -15.59 4.62
C GLY A 260 -17.40 -15.91 4.80
N SER A 261 -16.61 -14.94 5.28
CA SER A 261 -15.14 -15.01 5.35
C SER A 261 -14.49 -15.35 4.01
N GLN A 262 -15.12 -15.02 2.87
CA GLN A 262 -14.58 -15.24 1.53
C GLN A 262 -13.93 -13.96 1.01
N ILE A 263 -12.60 -13.97 0.83
CA ILE A 263 -11.84 -12.82 0.33
C ILE A 263 -12.37 -12.28 -1.02
N PRO A 264 -12.75 -13.12 -2.00
CA PRO A 264 -13.32 -12.62 -3.25
C PRO A 264 -14.63 -11.81 -3.09
N GLN A 265 -15.31 -11.92 -1.94
CA GLN A 265 -16.55 -11.19 -1.64
C GLN A 265 -16.29 -9.94 -0.81
N ALA A 266 -15.03 -9.62 -0.50
CA ALA A 266 -14.70 -8.51 0.38
C ALA A 266 -15.13 -7.17 -0.21
N GLN A 267 -15.54 -6.26 0.66
CA GLN A 267 -15.97 -4.91 0.33
C GLN A 267 -15.33 -3.92 1.29
N VAL A 268 -15.11 -2.69 0.83
CA VAL A 268 -14.59 -1.60 1.65
C VAL A 268 -15.53 -0.42 1.58
N VAL A 269 -15.82 0.15 2.75
CA VAL A 269 -16.58 1.39 2.90
C VAL A 269 -15.73 2.35 3.71
N THR A 270 -15.75 3.62 3.29
CA THR A 270 -15.01 4.68 3.95
C THR A 270 -15.92 5.82 4.38
N SER A 271 -15.51 6.51 5.42
CA SER A 271 -16.03 7.82 5.80
C SER A 271 -14.88 8.73 6.19
N GLY A 272 -15.07 10.04 6.04
CA GLY A 272 -14.03 11.02 6.33
C GLY A 272 -14.58 12.24 7.05
N ILE A 273 -13.84 12.73 8.04
CA ILE A 273 -14.11 14.00 8.72
C ILE A 273 -12.87 14.89 8.70
N VAL A 274 -13.07 16.20 8.64
CA VAL A 274 -12.02 17.19 8.82
C VAL A 274 -11.73 17.33 10.32
N GLU A 275 -10.52 17.01 10.75
CA GLU A 275 -10.18 16.90 12.18
C GLU A 275 -10.44 18.19 12.97
N ALA A 276 -10.18 19.36 12.37
CA ALA A 276 -10.30 20.64 13.05
C ALA A 276 -11.77 21.03 13.34
N SER A 277 -12.72 20.58 12.52
CA SER A 277 -14.14 20.98 12.62
C SER A 277 -15.08 19.83 12.94
N ASN A 278 -14.61 18.58 12.86
CA ASN A 278 -15.43 17.36 12.82
C ASN A 278 -16.51 17.36 11.74
N ALA A 279 -16.44 18.27 10.77
CA ALA A 279 -17.35 18.29 9.64
C ALA A 279 -17.05 17.12 8.69
N PRO A 280 -18.08 16.54 8.03
CA PRO A 280 -17.87 15.58 6.97
C PRO A 280 -16.99 16.16 5.86
N VAL A 281 -16.13 15.31 5.28
CA VAL A 281 -15.40 15.65 4.05
C VAL A 281 -16.40 15.94 2.92
N LEU A 282 -16.08 16.91 2.06
CA LEU A 282 -16.89 17.24 0.89
C LEU A 282 -17.12 16.00 0.00
N PRO A 283 -18.27 15.90 -0.70
CA PRO A 283 -18.60 14.72 -1.50
C PRO A 283 -17.52 14.30 -2.52
N LYS A 284 -16.85 15.27 -3.17
CA LYS A 284 -15.75 14.99 -4.10
C LYS A 284 -14.57 14.32 -3.39
N GLY A 285 -14.10 14.87 -2.27
CA GLY A 285 -13.04 14.28 -1.45
C GLY A 285 -13.41 12.92 -0.85
N ALA A 286 -14.67 12.73 -0.44
CA ALA A 286 -15.17 11.44 0.04
C ALA A 286 -15.14 10.37 -1.07
N ALA A 287 -15.50 10.73 -2.30
CA ALA A 287 -15.40 9.82 -3.46
C ALA A 287 -13.94 9.46 -3.77
N GLU A 288 -13.00 10.39 -3.61
CA GLU A 288 -11.57 10.15 -3.79
C GLU A 288 -11.00 9.18 -2.73
N ILE A 289 -11.40 9.32 -1.47
CA ILE A 289 -11.04 8.39 -0.39
C ILE A 289 -11.60 6.99 -0.69
N GLN A 290 -12.89 6.90 -1.03
CA GLN A 290 -13.56 5.63 -1.30
C GLN A 290 -12.92 4.89 -2.49
N ARG A 291 -12.63 5.62 -3.57
CA ARG A 291 -11.91 5.09 -4.73
C ARG A 291 -10.53 4.59 -4.34
N ALA A 292 -9.79 5.38 -3.56
CA ALA A 292 -8.46 4.99 -3.13
C ALA A 292 -8.46 3.68 -2.35
N ALA A 293 -9.45 3.52 -1.46
CA ALA A 293 -9.63 2.31 -0.67
C ALA A 293 -10.03 1.10 -1.52
N GLN A 294 -10.94 1.27 -2.48
CA GLN A 294 -11.34 0.21 -3.42
C GLN A 294 -10.17 -0.26 -4.29
N GLU A 295 -9.33 0.66 -4.78
CA GLU A 295 -8.13 0.32 -5.56
C GLU A 295 -7.11 -0.48 -4.71
N ILE A 296 -7.01 -0.22 -3.39
CA ILE A 296 -6.20 -1.04 -2.47
C ILE A 296 -6.84 -2.41 -2.24
N LEU A 297 -8.13 -2.46 -1.92
CA LEU A 297 -8.85 -3.73 -1.74
C LEU A 297 -8.77 -4.61 -2.99
N GLY A 298 -8.74 -4.01 -4.17
CA GLY A 298 -8.57 -4.68 -5.44
C GLY A 298 -7.30 -5.54 -5.54
N THR A 299 -6.28 -5.32 -4.69
CA THR A 299 -5.14 -6.24 -4.63
C THR A 299 -5.45 -7.50 -3.83
N LEU A 300 -6.34 -7.44 -2.85
CA LEU A 300 -6.68 -8.57 -2.01
C LEU A 300 -7.60 -9.56 -2.73
N LEU A 301 -8.58 -9.07 -3.49
CA LEU A 301 -9.60 -9.91 -4.13
C LEU A 301 -9.01 -11.03 -5.01
N PRO A 302 -8.01 -10.78 -5.89
CA PRO A 302 -7.45 -11.82 -6.75
C PRO A 302 -6.64 -12.88 -6.00
N GLN A 303 -6.22 -12.64 -4.75
CA GLN A 303 -5.50 -13.63 -3.94
C GLN A 303 -6.42 -14.79 -3.52
N GLY A 304 -7.72 -14.53 -3.40
CA GLY A 304 -8.71 -15.50 -2.99
C GLY A 304 -8.53 -15.99 -1.55
N GLY A 305 -9.06 -17.19 -1.28
CA GLY A 305 -9.03 -17.82 0.05
C GLY A 305 -9.97 -17.21 1.07
N LYS A 306 -9.67 -17.47 2.34
CA LYS A 306 -10.54 -17.09 3.46
C LYS A 306 -9.94 -15.99 4.31
N SER A 307 -10.78 -15.31 5.07
CA SER A 307 -10.36 -14.40 6.13
C SER A 307 -10.53 -15.06 7.49
N ASN A 308 -9.63 -14.77 8.44
CA ASN A 308 -9.76 -15.19 9.84
C ASN A 308 -10.94 -14.51 10.57
N GLN A 309 -11.49 -13.44 10.00
CA GLN A 309 -12.63 -12.68 10.54
C GLN A 309 -13.51 -12.10 9.43
N THR A 310 -14.75 -11.74 9.75
CA THR A 310 -15.74 -11.24 8.76
C THR A 310 -15.65 -9.74 8.52
N GLY A 311 -14.83 -9.01 9.27
CA GLY A 311 -14.60 -7.59 9.06
C GLY A 311 -13.46 -7.05 9.91
N ALA A 312 -12.93 -5.91 9.48
CA ALA A 312 -11.87 -5.17 10.15
C ALA A 312 -12.06 -3.68 9.89
N THR A 313 -11.70 -2.87 10.88
CA THR A 313 -11.80 -1.40 10.76
C THR A 313 -10.49 -0.78 11.19
N THR A 314 -10.12 0.31 10.54
CA THR A 314 -9.07 1.19 11.03
C THR A 314 -9.40 2.67 10.84
N HIS A 315 -8.90 3.51 11.73
CA HIS A 315 -8.97 4.97 11.66
C HIS A 315 -7.59 5.55 11.39
N VAL A 316 -7.46 6.30 10.30
CA VAL A 316 -6.17 6.86 9.89
C VAL A 316 -6.27 8.34 9.59
N SER A 317 -5.15 9.04 9.68
CA SER A 317 -5.05 10.47 9.43
C SER A 317 -4.22 10.74 8.18
N CYS A 318 -4.78 11.49 7.23
CA CYS A 318 -4.08 11.96 6.03
C CYS A 318 -4.03 13.50 6.00
N LEU A 319 -2.86 14.05 5.70
CA LEU A 319 -2.64 15.49 5.56
C LEU A 319 -2.81 15.90 4.09
N ILE A 320 -3.60 16.94 3.86
CA ILE A 320 -3.90 17.48 2.53
C ILE A 320 -3.45 18.94 2.52
N ILE A 321 -2.63 19.31 1.54
CA ILE A 321 -1.96 20.61 1.50
C ILE A 321 -2.17 21.22 0.12
N ASN A 322 -2.60 22.47 0.09
CA ASN A 322 -2.54 23.34 -1.08
C ASN A 322 -1.56 24.48 -0.74
N ALA A 323 -0.28 24.29 -1.05
CA ALA A 323 0.78 25.13 -0.51
C ALA A 323 0.74 26.56 -1.06
N ALA A 324 0.33 26.74 -2.30
CA ALA A 324 0.30 28.03 -2.98
C ALA A 324 -0.74 28.06 -4.11
N PRO A 325 -1.17 29.24 -4.56
CA PRO A 325 -1.95 29.33 -5.78
C PRO A 325 -1.06 29.02 -7.00
N PRO A 326 -1.62 28.41 -8.06
CA PRO A 326 -0.96 28.35 -9.37
C PRO A 326 -0.62 29.75 -9.91
N THR A 327 0.44 29.82 -10.69
CA THR A 327 0.97 31.05 -11.26
C THR A 327 1.40 30.83 -12.71
N ALA A 328 1.61 31.92 -13.45
CA ALA A 328 2.23 31.85 -14.76
C ALA A 328 3.74 31.60 -14.60
N VAL A 329 4.25 30.52 -15.19
CA VAL A 329 5.68 30.19 -15.21
C VAL A 329 6.19 30.18 -16.65
N PRO A 330 7.50 30.40 -16.89
CA PRO A 330 8.07 30.25 -18.23
C PRO A 330 7.78 28.87 -18.83
N ALA A 331 7.36 28.81 -20.10
CA ALA A 331 7.11 27.55 -20.78
C ALA A 331 8.40 26.72 -21.02
N THR A 332 9.55 27.40 -21.03
CA THR A 332 10.89 26.81 -21.09
C THR A 332 11.50 26.77 -19.68
N GLY A 333 11.14 25.74 -18.92
CA GLY A 333 11.61 25.57 -17.54
C GLY A 333 10.86 24.42 -16.88
N GLY A 334 11.32 23.19 -17.14
CA GLY A 334 10.81 22.00 -16.49
C GLY A 334 11.29 21.91 -15.04
N GLY A 335 10.35 21.63 -14.15
CA GLY A 335 10.58 21.07 -12.82
C GLY A 335 9.54 19.98 -12.61
#